data_AF-A0A3B9SGH8-F1
#
_entry.id   AF-A0A3B9SGH8-F1
#
_cell.length_a   1.000
_cell.length_b   1.000
_cell.length_c   1.000
_cell.angle_alpha   90.00
_cell.angle_beta   90.00
_cell.angle_gamma   90.00
#
_symmetry.space_group_name_H-M   'P 1'
#
loop_
_entity.id
_entity.type
_entity.pdbx_description
1 polymer ?
#
loop_
_entity_poly.entity_id
_entity_poly.type
_entity_poly.pdbx_seq_one_letter_code
_entity_poly.pdbx_strand_id
1 'polypeptide(L)'
;MDLNFLENDAMKKIIMPIVATLILGVNTFAFSDVASDAWYGNTVTNMSGKGYLSGYNDNTFRPENNISAAELVTILSKIKGVSPSVGPSAHWASGYMQSALDKGWYDWDEFPPTAEKFDEPISRQIAAKIMVKALFPEAKGDYNTASKMLSDFSSVDGRYIDGVLAAYSQGIMTGDNNGNFNPKKGLTRAEACSLLERALSKAGLGDVKVSEPVKKTVVNSKGISANGRLHVEGTRLCNQNGETVVLNGMSTHGLQWFPQFTSQGAIKAVGDRGANVMRFAMYTDENGYISSPSVKNTLINGVDAALANDMYAIIDWHILRDGDPLTYKEQSKAFFTEMANKYKGNPGVIYEICNEPNGNVSWQGNIKPYADELITTIRSIDSDAIILVGCADWCQRLEEVVSSPLQGKNIMYTCHFYAGTHTQWLRDKVASALNSGIPIFISEWGTSAADGSNGVYIEEAQRWVDFMNSNNISRCNWSLCDKAESSAALNPGANANDGIDNGELSASGSFVFSQFN
;
A
#
# COMPACT_ATOMS: atom_id res chain seq x y z
N MET A 1 4.83 34.05 -80.67
CA MET A 1 3.81 34.06 -79.61
C MET A 1 4.43 33.29 -78.44
N ASP A 2 5.16 33.90 -77.49
CA ASP A 2 4.96 35.18 -76.78
C ASP A 2 3.72 35.11 -75.87
N LEU A 3 3.74 35.30 -74.53
CA LEU A 3 4.80 35.59 -73.52
C LEU A 3 4.53 34.70 -72.24
N ASN A 4 5.12 34.77 -71.04
CA ASN A 4 5.96 35.73 -70.26
C ASN A 4 6.85 34.92 -69.26
N PHE A 5 7.99 35.39 -68.69
CA PHE A 5 8.16 36.17 -67.43
C PHE A 5 7.32 35.68 -66.24
N LEU A 6 7.81 35.43 -65.01
CA LEU A 6 9.13 35.55 -64.31
C LEU A 6 9.18 34.44 -63.19
N GLU A 7 10.21 34.16 -62.39
CA GLU A 7 11.29 34.99 -61.81
C GLU A 7 12.70 34.34 -61.84
N ASN A 8 13.70 35.21 -61.66
CA ASN A 8 15.14 34.98 -61.49
C ASN A 8 15.49 35.28 -59.99
N ASP A 9 16.66 35.12 -59.37
CA ASP A 9 18.02 34.69 -59.74
C ASP A 9 18.75 34.23 -58.44
N ALA A 10 20.02 33.85 -58.55
CA ALA A 10 20.95 33.41 -57.52
C ALA A 10 21.02 34.22 -56.20
N MET A 11 21.16 33.49 -55.07
CA MET A 11 22.07 33.90 -54.00
C MET A 11 22.66 32.74 -53.18
N LYS A 12 24.00 32.78 -53.03
CA LYS A 12 24.79 32.61 -51.79
C LYS A 12 24.41 31.43 -50.84
N LYS A 13 25.24 30.38 -50.75
CA LYS A 13 26.50 30.28 -49.95
C LYS A 13 26.28 30.02 -48.44
N ILE A 14 27.17 29.16 -47.91
CA ILE A 14 27.68 29.09 -46.51
C ILE A 14 26.82 28.37 -45.46
N ILE A 15 27.53 27.55 -44.65
CA ILE A 15 27.13 26.83 -43.43
C ILE A 15 26.02 25.76 -43.58
N MET A 16 26.42 24.50 -43.42
CA MET A 16 25.57 23.40 -42.96
C MET A 16 26.13 22.95 -41.59
N PRO A 17 25.47 23.28 -40.47
CA PRO A 17 26.01 23.06 -39.13
C PRO A 17 25.65 21.68 -38.58
N ILE A 18 26.47 21.26 -37.61
CA ILE A 18 26.20 20.33 -36.49
C ILE A 18 24.81 19.66 -36.52
N VAL A 19 24.80 18.32 -36.62
CA VAL A 19 23.62 17.50 -36.28
C VAL A 19 23.39 17.58 -34.77
N ALA A 20 22.65 18.60 -34.34
CA ALA A 20 22.06 18.63 -33.02
C ALA A 20 20.90 17.64 -33.01
N THR A 21 21.09 16.49 -32.36
CA THR A 21 20.01 15.52 -32.13
C THR A 21 18.87 16.25 -31.40
N LEU A 22 17.76 16.46 -32.10
CA LEU A 22 16.59 17.10 -31.52
C LEU A 22 15.95 16.12 -30.53
N ILE A 23 16.38 16.19 -29.26
CA ILE A 23 15.63 15.61 -28.16
C ILE A 23 14.28 16.34 -28.17
N LEU A 24 13.26 15.66 -28.68
CA LEU A 24 11.87 16.07 -28.51
C LEU A 24 11.61 16.04 -27.01
N GLY A 25 11.74 17.20 -26.37
CA GLY A 25 11.42 17.37 -24.96
C GLY A 25 10.00 16.90 -24.74
N VAL A 26 9.84 15.90 -23.87
CA VAL A 26 8.52 15.43 -23.47
C VAL A 26 7.91 16.57 -22.67
N ASN A 27 7.07 17.38 -23.32
CA ASN A 27 6.36 18.48 -22.66
C ASN A 27 5.41 17.89 -21.62
N THR A 28 5.89 17.80 -20.40
CA THR A 28 5.08 17.51 -19.21
C THR A 28 4.09 18.66 -19.06
N PHE A 29 2.84 18.42 -19.44
CA PHE A 29 1.74 19.37 -19.26
C PHE A 29 1.42 19.52 -17.76
N ALA A 30 2.23 20.31 -17.07
CA ALA A 30 2.03 20.73 -15.69
C ALA A 30 1.06 21.92 -15.67
N PHE A 31 -0.15 21.69 -15.16
CA PHE A 31 -1.11 22.76 -14.91
C PHE A 31 -0.65 23.62 -13.73
N SER A 32 -0.86 24.93 -13.82
CA SER A 32 -0.30 25.90 -12.86
C SER A 32 -0.92 25.84 -11.46
N ASP A 33 -2.05 25.14 -11.32
CA ASP A 33 -2.81 24.91 -10.09
C ASP A 33 -2.77 23.44 -9.63
N VAL A 34 -1.89 22.61 -10.22
CA VAL A 34 -1.71 21.20 -9.84
C VAL A 34 -0.32 21.02 -9.22
N ALA A 35 -0.28 21.07 -7.90
CA ALA A 35 0.92 20.76 -7.14
C ALA A 35 1.30 19.27 -7.30
N SER A 36 2.59 18.99 -7.46
CA SER A 36 3.10 17.64 -7.73
C SER A 36 3.00 16.68 -6.55
N ASP A 37 2.84 17.21 -5.35
CA ASP A 37 2.60 16.51 -4.08
C ASP A 37 1.11 16.46 -3.68
N ALA A 38 0.21 17.06 -4.47
CA ALA A 38 -1.23 16.88 -4.29
C ALA A 38 -1.63 15.42 -4.57
N TRP A 39 -2.62 14.90 -3.84
CA TRP A 39 -3.05 13.51 -3.93
C TRP A 39 -3.55 13.08 -5.33
N TYR A 40 -3.99 14.03 -6.15
CA TYR A 40 -4.35 13.86 -7.56
C TYR A 40 -3.26 14.26 -8.57
N GLY A 41 -2.15 14.87 -8.13
CA GLY A 41 -1.18 15.53 -9.01
C GLY A 41 -0.54 14.58 -10.04
N ASN A 42 -0.14 13.39 -9.58
CA ASN A 42 0.35 12.32 -10.44
C ASN A 42 -0.73 11.80 -11.41
N THR A 43 -1.94 11.51 -10.92
CA THR A 43 -3.08 11.06 -11.73
C THR A 43 -3.39 12.03 -12.87
N VAL A 44 -3.50 13.33 -12.56
CA VAL A 44 -3.80 14.41 -13.50
C VAL A 44 -2.69 14.56 -14.54
N THR A 45 -1.43 14.52 -14.10
CA THR A 45 -0.26 14.60 -14.99
C THR A 45 -0.20 13.38 -15.94
N ASN A 46 -0.42 12.17 -15.43
CA ASN A 46 -0.45 10.93 -16.21
C ASN A 46 -1.58 10.94 -17.25
N MET A 47 -2.80 11.32 -16.85
CA MET A 47 -3.96 11.38 -17.74
C MET A 47 -3.83 12.48 -18.80
N SER A 48 -3.16 13.60 -18.49
CA SER A 48 -2.86 14.65 -19.48
C SER A 48 -1.74 14.23 -20.43
N GLY A 49 -0.67 13.61 -19.93
CA GLY A 49 0.44 13.10 -20.75
C GLY A 49 0.00 12.02 -21.76
N LYS A 50 -1.05 11.24 -21.43
CA LYS A 50 -1.70 10.29 -22.33
C LYS A 50 -2.75 10.91 -23.26
N GLY A 51 -2.97 12.23 -23.19
CA GLY A 51 -3.96 12.96 -23.99
C GLY A 51 -5.43 12.72 -23.60
N TYR A 52 -5.70 11.91 -22.56
CA TYR A 52 -7.06 11.66 -22.06
C TYR A 52 -7.66 12.95 -21.49
N LEU A 53 -6.90 13.63 -20.64
CA LEU A 53 -7.27 14.89 -20.00
C LEU A 53 -6.76 16.11 -20.80
N SER A 54 -7.44 17.24 -20.63
CA SER A 54 -6.97 18.56 -21.05
C SER A 54 -7.41 19.59 -20.01
N GLY A 55 -6.58 20.61 -19.78
CA GLY A 55 -6.90 21.76 -18.92
C GLY A 55 -7.61 22.87 -19.68
N TYR A 56 -7.77 24.03 -19.02
CA TYR A 56 -8.34 25.24 -19.60
C TYR A 56 -7.27 26.11 -20.27
N ASN A 57 -7.69 27.06 -21.11
CA ASN A 57 -6.81 27.92 -21.92
C ASN A 57 -5.87 28.84 -21.10
N ASP A 58 -6.05 28.93 -19.78
CA ASP A 58 -5.22 29.66 -18.82
C ASP A 58 -4.15 28.77 -18.14
N ASN A 59 -3.95 27.55 -18.65
CA ASN A 59 -3.09 26.50 -18.09
C ASN A 59 -3.54 25.95 -16.72
N THR A 60 -4.80 26.14 -16.32
CA THR A 60 -5.35 25.52 -15.10
C THR A 60 -6.04 24.17 -15.37
N PHE A 61 -6.03 23.28 -14.38
CA PHE A 61 -6.85 22.07 -14.33
C PHE A 61 -8.14 22.28 -13.54
N ARG A 62 -8.13 23.15 -12.53
CA ARG A 62 -9.22 23.44 -11.57
C ARG A 62 -9.68 22.19 -10.81
N PRO A 63 -8.81 21.56 -10.01
CA PRO A 63 -9.06 20.27 -9.37
C PRO A 63 -10.31 20.22 -8.48
N GLU A 64 -10.57 21.30 -7.73
CA GLU A 64 -11.69 21.39 -6.79
C GLU A 64 -13.03 21.81 -7.43
N ASN A 65 -13.03 22.20 -8.71
CA ASN A 65 -14.28 22.43 -9.44
C ASN A 65 -14.99 21.09 -9.68
N ASN A 66 -16.33 21.10 -9.68
CA ASN A 66 -17.10 19.94 -10.14
C ASN A 66 -16.78 19.60 -11.60
N ILE A 67 -16.66 18.32 -11.92
CA ILE A 67 -16.54 17.83 -13.31
C ILE A 67 -17.91 17.81 -13.98
N SER A 68 -17.98 18.18 -15.27
CA SER A 68 -19.22 18.03 -16.03
C SER A 68 -19.40 16.63 -16.62
N ALA A 69 -20.61 16.33 -17.06
CA ALA A 69 -20.90 15.09 -17.80
C ALA A 69 -20.08 14.99 -19.10
N ALA A 70 -19.99 16.08 -19.86
CA ALA A 70 -19.18 16.17 -21.09
C ALA A 70 -17.69 15.93 -20.83
N GLU A 71 -17.15 16.47 -19.73
CA GLU A 71 -15.76 16.26 -19.33
C GLU A 71 -15.51 14.78 -18.97
N LEU A 72 -16.32 14.19 -18.09
CA LEU A 72 -16.14 12.78 -17.68
C LEU A 72 -16.27 11.82 -18.87
N VAL A 73 -17.30 11.98 -19.71
CA VAL A 73 -17.57 11.10 -20.86
C VAL A 73 -16.50 11.26 -21.94
N THR A 74 -15.98 12.47 -22.18
CA THR A 74 -14.89 12.67 -23.15
C THR A 74 -13.61 11.99 -22.70
N ILE A 75 -13.22 12.14 -21.42
CA ILE A 75 -12.03 11.48 -20.86
C ILE A 75 -12.18 9.96 -20.97
N LEU A 76 -13.34 9.41 -20.60
CA LEU A 76 -13.64 7.98 -20.66
C LEU A 76 -13.72 7.44 -22.11
N SER A 77 -14.23 8.22 -23.05
CA SER A 77 -14.22 7.88 -24.49
C SER A 77 -12.80 7.76 -25.02
N LYS A 78 -11.94 8.75 -24.74
CA LYS A 78 -10.52 8.72 -25.12
C LYS A 78 -9.79 7.53 -24.50
N ILE A 79 -10.01 7.26 -23.20
CA ILE A 79 -9.49 6.08 -22.49
C ILE A 79 -9.87 4.77 -23.20
N LYS A 80 -11.12 4.63 -23.64
CA LYS A 80 -11.63 3.44 -24.32
C LYS A 80 -11.32 3.38 -25.82
N GLY A 81 -10.56 4.34 -26.37
CA GLY A 81 -10.28 4.43 -27.81
C GLY A 81 -11.53 4.72 -28.67
N VAL A 82 -12.57 5.30 -28.08
CA VAL A 82 -13.84 5.60 -28.76
C VAL A 82 -13.71 6.95 -29.47
N SER A 83 -13.72 6.91 -30.81
CA SER A 83 -13.82 8.11 -31.64
C SER A 83 -15.18 8.82 -31.48
N PRO A 84 -15.23 10.16 -31.59
CA PRO A 84 -16.48 10.89 -31.61
C PRO A 84 -17.27 10.62 -32.91
N SER A 85 -18.59 10.46 -32.80
CA SER A 85 -19.49 10.38 -33.95
C SER A 85 -19.98 11.78 -34.37
N VAL A 86 -20.89 11.86 -35.34
CA VAL A 86 -21.51 13.14 -35.72
C VAL A 86 -22.57 13.50 -34.67
N GLY A 87 -22.18 14.33 -33.69
CA GLY A 87 -23.08 14.85 -32.67
C GLY A 87 -24.15 15.79 -33.24
N PRO A 88 -25.40 15.79 -32.72
CA PRO A 88 -26.50 16.58 -33.26
C PRO A 88 -26.53 18.05 -32.78
N SER A 89 -25.51 18.49 -32.04
CA SER A 89 -25.43 19.83 -31.45
C SER A 89 -24.03 20.43 -31.58
N ALA A 90 -23.93 21.77 -31.58
CA ALA A 90 -22.67 22.50 -31.75
C ALA A 90 -21.75 22.47 -30.51
N HIS A 91 -22.08 21.68 -29.48
CA HIS A 91 -21.27 21.54 -28.27
C HIS A 91 -19.99 20.74 -28.54
N TRP A 92 -18.88 21.15 -27.93
CA TRP A 92 -17.55 20.57 -28.18
C TRP A 92 -17.47 19.06 -27.91
N ALA A 93 -18.25 18.56 -26.95
CA ALA A 93 -18.29 17.14 -26.60
C ALA A 93 -19.35 16.34 -27.37
N SER A 94 -20.16 16.96 -28.24
CA SER A 94 -21.39 16.36 -28.80
C SER A 94 -21.16 15.01 -29.47
N GLY A 95 -20.08 14.85 -30.24
CA GLY A 95 -19.71 13.58 -30.86
C GLY A 95 -19.24 12.49 -29.89
N TYR A 96 -18.60 12.85 -28.77
CA TYR A 96 -18.22 11.89 -27.73
C TYR A 96 -19.45 11.46 -26.89
N MET A 97 -20.31 12.42 -26.55
CA MET A 97 -21.58 12.15 -25.87
C MET A 97 -22.47 11.23 -26.71
N GLN A 98 -22.64 11.52 -28.00
CA GLN A 98 -23.37 10.64 -28.92
C GLN A 98 -22.74 9.24 -29.00
N SER A 99 -21.42 9.13 -29.21
CA SER A 99 -20.71 7.82 -29.21
C SER A 99 -20.83 7.03 -27.90
N ALA A 100 -21.06 7.67 -26.76
CA ALA A 100 -21.29 7.02 -25.46
C ALA A 100 -22.75 6.62 -25.24
N LEU A 101 -23.70 7.42 -25.74
CA LEU A 101 -25.13 7.08 -25.81
C LEU A 101 -25.36 5.87 -26.74
N ASP A 102 -24.73 5.88 -27.92
CA ASP A 102 -24.75 4.76 -28.88
C ASP A 102 -24.18 3.45 -28.31
N LYS A 103 -23.41 3.54 -27.21
CA LYS A 103 -22.82 2.41 -26.47
C LYS A 103 -23.56 2.07 -25.16
N GLY A 104 -24.65 2.75 -24.85
CA GLY A 104 -25.43 2.51 -23.64
C GLY A 104 -24.66 2.79 -22.33
N TRP A 105 -23.71 3.74 -22.34
CA TRP A 105 -23.01 4.17 -21.13
C TRP A 105 -23.92 4.99 -20.22
N TYR A 106 -24.78 5.81 -20.82
CA TYR A 106 -25.81 6.62 -20.18
C TYR A 106 -27.08 6.61 -21.06
N ASP A 107 -28.22 7.07 -20.53
CA ASP A 107 -29.50 7.09 -21.27
C ASP A 107 -29.85 8.51 -21.75
N TRP A 108 -30.60 8.62 -22.84
CA TRP A 108 -30.84 9.90 -23.53
C TRP A 108 -31.47 11.01 -22.66
N ASP A 109 -32.21 10.66 -21.61
CA ASP A 109 -32.86 11.62 -20.70
C ASP A 109 -31.94 12.10 -19.57
N GLU A 110 -30.89 11.34 -19.27
CA GLU A 110 -29.83 11.71 -18.33
C GLU A 110 -29.04 12.89 -18.90
N PHE A 111 -28.58 12.79 -20.16
CA PHE A 111 -27.92 13.89 -20.88
C PHE A 111 -28.47 14.03 -22.33
N PRO A 112 -29.49 14.87 -22.53
CA PRO A 112 -30.12 15.09 -23.84
C PRO A 112 -29.13 15.53 -24.94
N PRO A 113 -29.20 14.99 -26.17
CA PRO A 113 -28.30 15.35 -27.27
C PRO A 113 -28.37 16.84 -27.72
N THR A 114 -29.38 17.58 -27.26
CA THR A 114 -29.47 19.05 -27.33
C THR A 114 -28.32 19.77 -26.61
N ALA A 115 -27.52 19.04 -25.82
CA ALA A 115 -26.41 19.51 -24.99
C ALA A 115 -26.79 20.39 -23.78
N GLU A 116 -28.08 20.55 -23.48
CA GLU A 116 -28.58 21.43 -22.42
C GLU A 116 -28.05 21.10 -21.01
N LYS A 117 -27.69 19.82 -20.77
CA LYS A 117 -27.12 19.33 -19.50
C LYS A 117 -25.63 18.94 -19.57
N PHE A 118 -24.96 19.16 -20.71
CA PHE A 118 -23.61 18.61 -20.93
C PHE A 118 -22.55 19.21 -20.00
N ASP A 119 -22.71 20.48 -19.64
CA ASP A 119 -21.83 21.20 -18.71
C ASP A 119 -22.34 21.18 -17.25
N GLU A 120 -23.41 20.45 -16.94
CA GLU A 120 -23.90 20.29 -15.55
C GLU A 120 -22.96 19.38 -14.72
N PRO A 121 -22.75 19.69 -13.41
CA PRO A 121 -22.02 18.83 -12.48
C PRO A 121 -22.58 17.40 -12.42
N ILE A 122 -21.75 16.41 -12.76
CA ILE A 122 -22.21 15.01 -12.71
C ILE A 122 -22.29 14.48 -11.28
N SER A 123 -23.45 13.92 -10.92
CA SER A 123 -23.64 13.29 -9.61
C SER A 123 -23.01 11.91 -9.52
N ARG A 124 -22.55 11.54 -8.32
CA ARG A 124 -21.82 10.29 -8.03
C ARG A 124 -22.54 9.03 -8.51
N GLN A 125 -23.87 8.96 -8.43
CA GLN A 125 -24.64 7.81 -8.92
C GLN A 125 -24.61 7.65 -10.45
N ILE A 126 -24.58 8.75 -11.22
CA ILE A 126 -24.53 8.71 -12.69
C ILE A 126 -23.09 8.38 -13.14
N ALA A 127 -22.09 8.96 -12.49
CA ALA A 127 -20.68 8.63 -12.73
C ALA A 127 -20.40 7.14 -12.49
N ALA A 128 -20.95 6.54 -11.43
CA ALA A 128 -20.86 5.10 -11.16
C ALA A 128 -21.40 4.26 -12.33
N LYS A 129 -22.63 4.54 -12.78
CA LYS A 129 -23.26 3.89 -13.94
C LYS A 129 -22.36 3.97 -15.19
N ILE A 130 -21.91 5.18 -15.53
CA ILE A 130 -21.11 5.42 -16.74
C ILE A 130 -19.77 4.68 -16.71
N MET A 131 -19.03 4.75 -15.60
CA MET A 131 -17.74 4.07 -15.46
C MET A 131 -17.90 2.55 -15.53
N VAL A 132 -18.91 1.99 -14.85
CA VAL A 132 -19.20 0.54 -14.91
C VAL A 132 -19.60 0.12 -16.32
N LYS A 133 -20.51 0.83 -16.99
CA LYS A 133 -20.94 0.48 -18.36
C LYS A 133 -19.79 0.53 -19.39
N ALA A 134 -18.83 1.45 -19.22
CA ALA A 134 -17.70 1.59 -20.14
C ALA A 134 -16.55 0.61 -19.89
N LEU A 135 -16.25 0.30 -18.62
CA LEU A 135 -15.05 -0.47 -18.22
C LEU A 135 -15.39 -1.89 -17.75
N PHE A 136 -16.57 -2.11 -17.16
CA PHE A 136 -16.99 -3.35 -16.51
C PHE A 136 -18.45 -3.73 -16.84
N PRO A 137 -18.85 -3.84 -18.13
CA PRO A 137 -20.26 -4.05 -18.52
C PRO A 137 -20.90 -5.30 -17.90
N GLU A 138 -20.10 -6.35 -17.68
CA GLU A 138 -20.53 -7.61 -17.06
C GLU A 138 -20.56 -7.57 -15.53
N ALA A 139 -19.95 -6.57 -14.88
CA ALA A 139 -19.92 -6.52 -13.43
C ALA A 139 -21.32 -6.33 -12.83
N LYS A 140 -21.54 -7.01 -11.71
CA LYS A 140 -22.70 -6.91 -10.83
C LYS A 140 -22.19 -6.72 -9.41
N GLY A 141 -22.92 -5.98 -8.58
CA GLY A 141 -22.74 -6.03 -7.13
C GLY A 141 -23.87 -6.85 -6.50
N ASP A 142 -23.57 -7.63 -5.47
CA ASP A 142 -24.63 -8.29 -4.70
C ASP A 142 -25.41 -7.25 -3.89
N TYR A 143 -26.68 -7.09 -4.23
CA TYR A 143 -27.62 -6.23 -3.51
C TYR A 143 -27.63 -6.55 -2.00
N ASN A 144 -27.58 -7.82 -1.60
CA ASN A 144 -27.72 -8.21 -0.19
C ASN A 144 -26.50 -7.90 0.67
N THR A 145 -25.35 -7.66 0.05
CA THR A 145 -24.08 -7.33 0.72
C THR A 145 -23.73 -5.86 0.55
N ALA A 146 -23.66 -5.36 -0.68
CA ALA A 146 -23.17 -4.01 -0.95
C ALA A 146 -24.18 -2.90 -0.59
N SER A 147 -25.50 -3.17 -0.57
CA SER A 147 -26.46 -2.17 -0.05
C SER A 147 -26.31 -1.91 1.45
N LYS A 148 -25.92 -2.93 2.23
CA LYS A 148 -25.71 -2.82 3.69
C LYS A 148 -24.41 -2.08 4.05
N MET A 149 -23.51 -1.95 3.09
CA MET A 149 -22.25 -1.20 3.24
C MET A 149 -22.43 0.30 2.94
N LEU A 150 -23.63 0.73 2.53
CA LEU A 150 -23.95 2.10 2.14
C LEU A 150 -25.06 2.67 3.01
N SER A 151 -24.69 3.49 4.00
CA SER A 151 -25.58 4.07 5.02
C SER A 151 -26.77 4.84 4.44
N ASP A 152 -26.60 5.43 3.26
CA ASP A 152 -27.59 6.23 2.53
C ASP A 152 -28.11 5.54 1.26
N PHE A 153 -27.98 4.22 1.12
CA PHE A 153 -28.34 3.47 -0.09
C PHE A 153 -29.78 3.76 -0.59
N SER A 154 -30.71 4.01 0.32
CA SER A 154 -32.10 4.42 0.04
C SER A 154 -32.24 5.74 -0.74
N SER A 155 -31.16 6.51 -0.87
CA SER A 155 -31.08 7.77 -1.63
C SER A 155 -30.53 7.59 -3.05
N VAL A 156 -30.13 6.38 -3.45
CA VAL A 156 -29.75 6.04 -4.84
C VAL A 156 -31.03 5.88 -5.67
N ASP A 157 -31.17 6.56 -6.82
CA ASP A 157 -32.35 6.31 -7.67
C ASP A 157 -32.26 4.92 -8.30
N GLY A 158 -33.40 4.23 -8.42
CA GLY A 158 -33.45 2.83 -8.84
C GLY A 158 -32.68 2.49 -10.12
N ARG A 159 -32.66 3.39 -11.11
CA ARG A 159 -31.92 3.23 -12.38
C ARG A 159 -30.40 3.18 -12.25
N TYR A 160 -29.85 3.63 -11.11
CA TYR A 160 -28.41 3.64 -10.83
C TYR A 160 -27.97 2.53 -9.88
N ILE A 161 -28.89 1.79 -9.25
CA ILE A 161 -28.57 0.78 -8.22
C ILE A 161 -27.53 -0.23 -8.73
N ASP A 162 -27.75 -0.85 -9.88
CA ASP A 162 -26.80 -1.80 -10.49
C ASP A 162 -25.40 -1.19 -10.68
N GLY A 163 -25.34 0.07 -11.14
CA GLY A 163 -24.10 0.80 -11.39
C GLY A 163 -23.36 1.16 -10.11
N VAL A 164 -24.09 1.61 -9.07
CA VAL A 164 -23.52 1.93 -7.75
C VAL A 164 -23.04 0.67 -7.05
N LEU A 165 -23.85 -0.40 -7.01
CA LEU A 165 -23.48 -1.67 -6.39
C LEU A 165 -22.28 -2.31 -7.11
N ALA A 166 -22.25 -2.32 -8.45
CA ALA A 166 -21.10 -2.83 -9.20
C ALA A 166 -19.85 -1.96 -9.00
N ALA A 167 -19.97 -0.62 -9.00
CA ALA A 167 -18.84 0.27 -8.71
C ALA A 167 -18.27 0.07 -7.30
N TYR A 168 -19.13 -0.26 -6.33
CA TYR A 168 -18.73 -0.60 -4.96
C TYR A 168 -18.05 -1.97 -4.89
N SER A 169 -18.67 -3.02 -5.46
CA SER A 169 -18.13 -4.38 -5.44
C SER A 169 -16.84 -4.56 -6.25
N GLN A 170 -16.57 -3.72 -7.26
CA GLN A 170 -15.29 -3.66 -7.96
C GLN A 170 -14.24 -2.79 -7.23
N GLY A 171 -14.60 -2.13 -6.12
CA GLY A 171 -13.73 -1.21 -5.38
C GLY A 171 -13.37 0.05 -6.18
N ILE A 172 -14.21 0.46 -7.14
CA ILE A 172 -14.02 1.68 -7.93
C ILE A 172 -14.41 2.90 -7.10
N MET A 173 -15.57 2.84 -6.44
CA MET A 173 -16.11 3.90 -5.59
C MET A 173 -16.34 3.40 -4.17
N THR A 174 -16.06 4.25 -3.19
CA THR A 174 -16.29 4.02 -1.75
C THR A 174 -17.26 5.06 -1.18
N GLY A 175 -17.79 4.79 0.00
CA GLY A 175 -18.54 5.79 0.79
C GLY A 175 -17.63 6.85 1.43
N ASP A 176 -18.24 7.77 2.16
CA ASP A 176 -17.57 8.68 3.09
C ASP A 176 -17.29 8.01 4.45
N ASN A 177 -16.71 8.76 5.39
CA ASN A 177 -16.35 8.27 6.73
C ASN A 177 -17.56 7.84 7.60
N ASN A 178 -18.80 8.14 7.17
CA ASN A 178 -20.05 7.71 7.81
C ASN A 178 -20.71 6.54 7.05
N GLY A 179 -20.06 6.01 6.01
CA GLY A 179 -20.59 4.98 5.12
C GLY A 179 -21.56 5.49 4.04
N ASN A 180 -21.74 6.80 3.88
CA ASN A 180 -22.66 7.34 2.87
C ASN A 180 -22.00 7.35 1.48
N PHE A 181 -22.68 6.78 0.48
CA PHE A 181 -22.28 6.90 -0.93
C PHE A 181 -22.39 8.34 -1.44
N ASN A 182 -23.25 9.18 -0.85
CA ASN A 182 -23.58 10.54 -1.26
C ASN A 182 -24.05 10.62 -2.74
N PRO A 183 -25.10 9.88 -3.15
CA PRO A 183 -25.43 9.64 -4.57
C PRO A 183 -25.68 10.90 -5.40
N LYS A 184 -26.23 11.95 -4.78
CA LYS A 184 -26.57 13.22 -5.46
C LYS A 184 -25.42 14.24 -5.46
N LYS A 185 -24.37 14.05 -4.66
CA LYS A 185 -23.22 14.97 -4.60
C LYS A 185 -22.52 14.97 -5.95
N GLY A 186 -22.12 16.15 -6.43
CA GLY A 186 -21.19 16.29 -7.55
C GLY A 186 -19.81 15.69 -7.21
N LEU A 187 -19.08 15.28 -8.25
CA LEU A 187 -17.66 14.93 -8.15
C LEU A 187 -16.79 16.13 -8.51
N THR A 188 -15.75 16.40 -7.73
CA THR A 188 -14.68 17.32 -8.19
C THR A 188 -13.90 16.69 -9.34
N ARG A 189 -13.21 17.52 -10.13
CA ARG A 189 -12.35 17.06 -11.23
C ARG A 189 -11.19 16.20 -10.73
N ALA A 190 -10.65 16.52 -9.55
CA ALA A 190 -9.71 15.65 -8.84
C ALA A 190 -10.34 14.30 -8.44
N GLU A 191 -11.49 14.30 -7.74
CA GLU A 191 -12.20 13.08 -7.34
C GLU A 191 -12.45 12.17 -8.56
N ALA A 192 -12.97 12.74 -9.66
CA ALA A 192 -13.31 12.00 -10.87
C ALA A 192 -12.09 11.41 -11.59
N CYS A 193 -10.95 12.11 -11.65
CA CYS A 193 -9.73 11.58 -12.24
C CYS A 193 -9.19 10.37 -11.46
N SER A 194 -9.16 10.43 -10.12
CA SER A 194 -8.71 9.30 -9.29
C SER A 194 -9.72 8.14 -9.27
N LEU A 195 -11.02 8.40 -9.46
CA LEU A 195 -12.00 7.32 -9.72
C LEU A 195 -11.74 6.63 -11.05
N LEU A 196 -11.45 7.38 -12.12
CA LEU A 196 -11.11 6.83 -13.44
C LEU A 196 -9.80 6.05 -13.43
N GLU A 197 -8.76 6.53 -12.75
CA GLU A 197 -7.48 5.82 -12.60
C GLU A 197 -7.65 4.50 -11.81
N ARG A 198 -8.44 4.51 -10.73
CA ARG A 198 -8.79 3.30 -9.99
C ARG A 198 -9.60 2.31 -10.84
N ALA A 199 -10.56 2.80 -11.61
CA ALA A 199 -11.34 1.99 -12.55
C ALA A 199 -10.45 1.40 -13.66
N LEU A 200 -9.49 2.15 -14.19
CA LEU A 200 -8.51 1.69 -15.18
C LEU A 200 -7.62 0.58 -14.63
N SER A 201 -7.08 0.77 -13.41
CA SER A 201 -6.27 -0.22 -12.71
C SER A 201 -7.05 -1.53 -12.48
N LYS A 202 -8.27 -1.46 -11.93
CA LYS A 202 -9.14 -2.64 -11.73
C LYS A 202 -9.56 -3.30 -13.05
N ALA A 203 -9.57 -2.56 -14.18
CA ALA A 203 -9.90 -3.09 -15.52
C ALA A 203 -8.71 -3.71 -16.27
N GLY A 204 -7.49 -3.67 -15.73
CA GLY A 204 -6.27 -4.07 -16.45
C GLY A 204 -5.91 -3.16 -17.63
N LEU A 205 -6.48 -1.94 -17.67
CA LEU A 205 -6.30 -0.94 -18.73
C LEU A 205 -5.50 0.30 -18.27
N GLY A 206 -5.13 0.35 -16.99
CA GLY A 206 -4.17 1.32 -16.46
C GLY A 206 -2.77 0.72 -16.41
N ASP A 207 -1.75 1.50 -16.83
CA ASP A 207 -0.38 1.21 -16.44
C ASP A 207 -0.30 1.23 -14.91
N VAL A 208 0.29 0.18 -14.32
CA VAL A 208 0.32 0.02 -12.86
C VAL A 208 1.32 1.00 -12.23
N LYS A 209 0.83 2.20 -11.88
CA LYS A 209 1.36 3.05 -10.81
C LYS A 209 0.23 3.75 -10.08
N VAL A 210 -0.02 3.32 -8.85
CA VAL A 210 -0.68 4.17 -7.84
C VAL A 210 0.22 5.39 -7.61
N SER A 211 -0.36 6.55 -7.28
CA SER A 211 0.39 7.75 -6.92
C SER A 211 1.20 7.54 -5.64
N GLU A 212 2.48 7.19 -5.78
CA GLU A 212 3.38 7.05 -4.63
C GLU A 212 3.53 8.37 -3.86
N PRO A 213 3.65 8.35 -2.52
CA PRO A 213 4.05 9.52 -1.76
C PRO A 213 5.44 9.99 -2.18
N VAL A 214 5.71 11.28 -2.03
CA VAL A 214 6.89 12.00 -2.56
C VAL A 214 8.18 11.17 -2.46
N LYS A 215 8.71 10.76 -3.62
CA LYS A 215 10.01 10.09 -3.72
C LYS A 215 11.17 11.04 -3.42
N LYS A 216 11.50 11.14 -2.12
CA LYS A 216 12.91 10.99 -1.72
C LYS A 216 13.36 9.58 -2.13
N THR A 217 14.62 9.43 -2.52
CA THR A 217 15.19 8.15 -2.94
C THR A 217 14.96 7.08 -1.88
N VAL A 218 14.43 5.92 -2.27
CA VAL A 218 14.48 4.72 -1.43
C VAL A 218 15.93 4.25 -1.44
N VAL A 219 16.63 4.41 -0.33
CA VAL A 219 18.01 3.95 -0.21
C VAL A 219 17.97 2.43 -0.12
N ASN A 220 18.67 1.73 -1.03
CA ASN A 220 18.59 0.27 -1.10
C ASN A 220 18.97 -0.36 0.25
N SER A 221 18.28 -1.43 0.64
CA SER A 221 18.03 -1.88 2.02
C SER A 221 19.27 -2.43 2.73
N LYS A 222 20.24 -1.56 3.00
CA LYS A 222 21.43 -1.81 3.81
C LYS A 222 21.11 -1.80 5.31
N GLY A 223 22.10 -2.25 6.09
CA GLY A 223 22.08 -2.27 7.53
C GLY A 223 22.18 -0.90 8.23
N ILE A 224 22.41 -0.97 9.53
CA ILE A 224 22.48 0.15 10.47
C ILE A 224 23.58 1.14 10.10
N SER A 225 24.74 0.68 9.63
CA SER A 225 25.89 1.52 9.27
C SER A 225 25.59 2.52 8.16
N ALA A 226 24.63 2.19 7.28
CA ALA A 226 24.22 3.05 6.17
C ALA A 226 23.05 3.97 6.52
N ASN A 227 22.18 3.58 7.45
CA ASN A 227 20.89 4.23 7.72
C ASN A 227 20.81 4.88 9.12
N GLY A 228 21.61 4.45 10.07
CA GLY A 228 21.64 4.96 11.44
C GLY A 228 20.33 4.73 12.18
N ARG A 229 19.94 5.70 13.03
CA ARG A 229 18.68 5.62 13.79
C ARG A 229 17.48 5.86 12.86
N LEU A 230 16.50 4.97 12.94
CA LEU A 230 15.25 5.10 12.19
C LEU A 230 14.26 6.03 12.89
N HIS A 231 13.39 6.67 12.10
CA HIS A 231 12.21 7.41 12.58
C HIS A 231 11.03 7.26 11.61
N VAL A 232 9.85 7.72 11.99
CA VAL A 232 8.62 7.62 11.17
C VAL A 232 8.18 9.00 10.69
N GLU A 233 8.03 9.17 9.38
CA GLU A 233 7.56 10.40 8.72
C GLU A 233 6.21 10.14 8.00
N GLY A 234 5.10 10.39 8.70
CA GLY A 234 3.77 10.05 8.22
C GLY A 234 3.59 8.53 8.18
N THR A 235 3.35 7.97 6.99
CA THR A 235 3.28 6.51 6.77
C THR A 235 4.64 5.84 6.61
N ARG A 236 5.72 6.59 6.38
CA ARG A 236 7.03 6.07 5.92
C ARG A 236 7.98 5.82 7.08
N LEU A 237 8.63 4.66 7.10
CA LEU A 237 9.86 4.45 7.86
C LEU A 237 11.02 5.14 7.14
N CYS A 238 11.85 5.88 7.89
CA CYS A 238 12.94 6.69 7.36
C CYS A 238 14.25 6.45 8.12
N ASN A 239 15.38 6.66 7.43
CA ASN A 239 16.71 6.71 8.01
C ASN A 239 16.99 8.05 8.70
N GLN A 240 18.15 8.18 9.36
CA GLN A 240 18.53 9.40 10.09
C GLN A 240 18.63 10.68 9.24
N ASN A 241 18.65 10.57 7.90
CA ASN A 241 18.64 11.70 6.96
C ASN A 241 17.22 12.06 6.48
N GLY A 242 16.20 11.31 6.91
CA GLY A 242 14.82 11.43 6.43
C GLY A 242 14.59 10.82 5.04
N GLU A 243 15.45 9.92 4.58
CA GLU A 243 15.27 9.13 3.35
C GLU A 243 14.50 7.84 3.68
N THR A 244 13.65 7.35 2.77
CA THR A 244 12.79 6.20 3.07
C THR A 244 13.56 4.88 3.04
N VAL A 245 13.31 4.05 4.05
CA VAL A 245 13.90 2.72 4.23
C VAL A 245 12.81 1.67 4.20
N VAL A 246 13.05 0.60 3.45
CA VAL A 246 12.32 -0.66 3.56
C VAL A 246 13.24 -1.65 4.25
N LEU A 247 12.79 -2.24 5.37
CA LEU A 247 13.45 -3.37 6.00
C LEU A 247 12.92 -4.68 5.41
N ASN A 248 13.81 -5.60 5.08
CA ASN A 248 13.53 -6.93 4.58
C ASN A 248 14.26 -7.96 5.46
N GLY A 249 13.56 -9.00 5.91
CA GLY A 249 14.23 -10.04 6.69
C GLY A 249 13.34 -11.17 7.17
N MET A 250 13.82 -11.87 8.20
CA MET A 250 13.20 -13.07 8.76
C MET A 250 12.76 -12.85 10.21
N SER A 251 11.64 -13.47 10.57
CA SER A 251 11.35 -13.82 11.96
C SER A 251 11.99 -15.17 12.28
N THR A 252 12.54 -15.32 13.48
CA THR A 252 12.70 -16.64 14.07
C THR A 252 11.32 -17.29 14.24
N HIS A 253 11.26 -18.63 14.28
CA HIS A 253 10.17 -19.32 14.99
C HIS A 253 10.34 -19.07 16.51
N GLY A 254 9.43 -19.60 17.33
CA GLY A 254 9.49 -19.46 18.79
C GLY A 254 10.83 -19.88 19.40
N LEU A 255 11.46 -18.95 20.11
CA LEU A 255 12.82 -19.08 20.66
C LEU A 255 13.00 -20.22 21.68
N GLN A 256 11.91 -20.70 22.27
CA GLN A 256 11.89 -21.85 23.17
C GLN A 256 11.97 -23.21 22.44
N TRP A 257 11.71 -23.23 21.13
CA TRP A 257 11.73 -24.43 20.29
C TRP A 257 12.88 -24.44 19.27
N PHE A 258 13.24 -23.28 18.72
CA PHE A 258 14.23 -23.15 17.64
C PHE A 258 15.42 -22.20 17.97
N PRO A 259 16.03 -22.27 19.18
CA PRO A 259 17.09 -21.36 19.60
C PRO A 259 18.38 -21.47 18.76
N GLN A 260 18.61 -22.57 18.04
CA GLN A 260 19.81 -22.77 17.23
C GLN A 260 19.96 -21.72 16.11
N PHE A 261 18.85 -21.12 15.66
CA PHE A 261 18.84 -20.12 14.58
C PHE A 261 19.07 -18.68 15.06
N THR A 262 19.34 -18.44 16.36
CA THR A 262 19.75 -17.11 16.88
C THR A 262 21.27 -16.95 17.07
N SER A 263 22.07 -17.91 16.62
CA SER A 263 23.53 -17.85 16.69
C SER A 263 24.11 -16.77 15.76
N GLN A 264 25.27 -16.21 16.10
CA GLN A 264 25.95 -15.22 15.25
C GLN A 264 26.23 -15.74 13.83
N GLY A 265 26.44 -17.04 13.65
CA GLY A 265 26.55 -17.67 12.33
C GLY A 265 25.23 -17.65 11.57
N ALA A 266 24.15 -18.12 12.21
CA ALA A 266 22.79 -18.14 11.63
C ALA A 266 22.30 -16.74 11.23
N ILE A 267 22.48 -15.75 12.11
CA ILE A 267 22.10 -14.36 11.83
C ILE A 267 22.96 -13.76 10.71
N LYS A 268 24.27 -14.05 10.68
CA LYS A 268 25.13 -13.64 9.56
C LYS A 268 24.67 -14.27 8.24
N ALA A 269 24.37 -15.57 8.22
CA ALA A 269 23.97 -16.27 7.01
C ALA A 269 22.63 -15.76 6.43
N VAL A 270 21.73 -15.24 7.28
CA VAL A 270 20.53 -14.52 6.82
C VAL A 270 20.87 -13.15 6.23
N GLY A 271 21.76 -12.38 6.88
CA GLY A 271 22.25 -11.09 6.37
C GLY A 271 23.03 -11.21 5.04
N ASP A 272 23.85 -12.26 4.90
CA ASP A 272 24.58 -12.60 3.66
C ASP A 272 23.65 -12.88 2.47
N ARG A 273 22.36 -13.18 2.73
CA ARG A 273 21.30 -13.38 1.72
C ARG A 273 20.42 -12.14 1.49
N GLY A 274 20.88 -10.96 1.91
CA GLY A 274 20.26 -9.66 1.61
C GLY A 274 19.32 -9.11 2.68
N ALA A 275 19.05 -9.85 3.76
CA ALA A 275 18.25 -9.34 4.86
C ALA A 275 18.98 -8.20 5.60
N ASN A 276 18.23 -7.19 6.06
CA ASN A 276 18.76 -6.10 6.90
C ASN A 276 18.03 -5.96 8.25
N VAL A 277 17.06 -6.84 8.55
CA VAL A 277 16.39 -6.94 9.84
C VAL A 277 16.21 -8.40 10.27
N MET A 278 16.23 -8.65 11.58
CA MET A 278 15.80 -9.90 12.19
C MET A 278 14.73 -9.63 13.26
N ARG A 279 13.70 -10.47 13.31
CA ARG A 279 12.68 -10.47 14.38
C ARG A 279 12.87 -11.69 15.28
N PHE A 280 12.81 -11.48 16.58
CA PHE A 280 13.07 -12.48 17.61
C PHE A 280 11.78 -12.79 18.37
N ALA A 281 11.01 -13.76 17.87
CA ALA A 281 9.68 -14.13 18.36
C ALA A 281 9.75 -14.82 19.73
N MET A 282 9.77 -14.03 20.81
CA MET A 282 9.82 -14.52 22.17
C MET A 282 8.41 -14.76 22.70
N TYR A 283 7.92 -15.99 22.52
CA TYR A 283 6.61 -16.42 23.03
C TYR A 283 6.45 -16.11 24.51
N THR A 284 5.25 -15.70 24.90
CA THR A 284 4.87 -15.46 26.30
C THR A 284 4.44 -16.76 26.97
N ASP A 285 3.38 -17.38 26.45
CA ASP A 285 2.86 -18.70 26.79
C ASP A 285 3.58 -19.81 25.99
N GLU A 286 3.02 -21.01 25.89
CA GLU A 286 3.48 -22.11 25.03
C GLU A 286 4.93 -22.57 25.33
N ASN A 287 5.24 -22.62 26.63
CA ASN A 287 6.57 -22.87 27.22
C ASN A 287 7.59 -21.73 27.04
N GLY A 288 7.13 -20.57 26.55
CA GLY A 288 7.87 -19.33 26.44
C GLY A 288 8.07 -18.60 27.78
N TYR A 289 8.34 -17.29 27.69
CA TYR A 289 8.93 -16.44 28.72
C TYR A 289 8.22 -16.46 30.09
N ILE A 290 6.89 -16.59 30.13
CA ILE A 290 6.14 -16.60 31.40
C ILE A 290 6.44 -17.86 32.22
N SER A 291 6.70 -18.98 31.55
CA SER A 291 7.08 -20.26 32.18
C SER A 291 8.61 -20.46 32.26
N SER A 292 9.34 -19.94 31.27
CA SER A 292 10.78 -20.11 31.09
C SER A 292 11.47 -18.76 30.84
N PRO A 293 11.60 -17.86 31.84
CA PRO A 293 12.14 -16.51 31.63
C PRO A 293 13.58 -16.45 31.09
N SER A 294 14.31 -17.57 31.14
CA SER A 294 15.63 -17.75 30.54
C SER A 294 15.64 -17.62 29.02
N VAL A 295 14.51 -17.79 28.33
CA VAL A 295 14.40 -17.60 26.86
C VAL A 295 14.77 -16.18 26.42
N LYS A 296 14.62 -15.19 27.30
CA LYS A 296 15.12 -13.82 27.10
C LYS A 296 16.63 -13.78 26.83
N ASN A 297 17.42 -14.72 27.36
CA ASN A 297 18.85 -14.78 27.07
C ASN A 297 19.10 -15.19 25.61
N THR A 298 18.27 -16.08 25.04
CA THR A 298 18.27 -16.40 23.61
C THR A 298 17.94 -15.18 22.76
N LEU A 299 16.90 -14.42 23.14
CA LEU A 299 16.54 -13.16 22.49
C LEU A 299 17.69 -12.14 22.54
N ILE A 300 18.28 -11.91 23.72
CA ILE A 300 19.41 -11.00 23.91
C ILE A 300 20.59 -11.40 23.01
N ASN A 301 20.96 -12.69 22.99
CA ASN A 301 22.06 -13.18 22.16
C ASN A 301 21.77 -12.99 20.66
N GLY A 302 20.53 -13.24 20.22
CA GLY A 302 20.11 -13.02 18.84
C GLY A 302 20.11 -11.55 18.44
N VAL A 303 19.57 -10.67 19.27
CA VAL A 303 19.57 -9.21 19.06
C VAL A 303 20.99 -8.66 19.02
N ASP A 304 21.83 -9.02 19.99
CA ASP A 304 23.24 -8.63 20.02
C ASP A 304 23.99 -9.15 18.77
N ALA A 305 23.64 -10.35 18.27
CA ALA A 305 24.18 -10.91 17.03
C ALA A 305 23.68 -10.22 15.74
N ALA A 306 22.43 -9.76 15.69
CA ALA A 306 21.90 -8.98 14.57
C ALA A 306 22.61 -7.63 14.48
N LEU A 307 22.68 -6.91 15.60
CA LEU A 307 23.39 -5.63 15.71
C LEU A 307 24.88 -5.76 15.35
N ALA A 308 25.53 -6.88 15.70
CA ALA A 308 26.92 -7.17 15.33
C ALA A 308 27.13 -7.53 13.85
N ASN A 309 26.08 -7.93 13.13
CA ASN A 309 26.07 -8.18 11.68
C ASN A 309 25.47 -6.99 10.89
N ASP A 310 25.42 -5.80 11.48
CA ASP A 310 24.83 -4.57 10.93
C ASP A 310 23.31 -4.60 10.69
N MET A 311 22.60 -5.62 11.19
CA MET A 311 21.16 -5.78 10.98
C MET A 311 20.34 -5.11 12.09
N TYR A 312 19.20 -4.51 11.71
CA TYR A 312 18.16 -4.10 12.64
C TYR A 312 17.57 -5.30 13.40
N ALA A 313 17.07 -5.08 14.61
CA ALA A 313 16.55 -6.13 15.47
C ALA A 313 15.18 -5.76 16.05
N ILE A 314 14.16 -6.57 15.78
CA ILE A 314 12.83 -6.46 16.38
C ILE A 314 12.76 -7.39 17.60
N ILE A 315 12.60 -6.77 18.77
CA ILE A 315 12.31 -7.42 20.05
C ILE A 315 10.81 -7.62 20.12
N ASP A 316 10.35 -8.85 19.90
CA ASP A 316 8.94 -9.20 19.84
C ASP A 316 8.47 -9.88 21.14
N TRP A 317 7.49 -9.26 21.80
CA TRP A 317 6.72 -9.84 22.89
C TRP A 317 5.57 -10.64 22.29
N HIS A 318 5.88 -11.90 21.97
CA HIS A 318 5.08 -12.71 21.06
C HIS A 318 3.88 -13.34 21.77
N ILE A 319 2.84 -12.52 22.02
CA ILE A 319 1.53 -13.00 22.43
C ILE A 319 0.86 -13.74 21.27
N LEU A 320 0.16 -14.83 21.59
CA LEU A 320 -0.63 -15.61 20.63
C LEU A 320 -1.76 -16.34 21.36
N ARG A 321 -1.45 -17.44 22.04
CA ARG A 321 -2.42 -18.27 22.78
C ARG A 321 -3.04 -17.56 23.98
N ASP A 322 -2.33 -16.60 24.56
CA ASP A 322 -2.75 -15.74 25.67
C ASP A 322 -3.66 -14.57 25.24
N GLY A 323 -3.63 -14.20 23.95
CA GLY A 323 -4.68 -13.43 23.25
C GLY A 323 -4.86 -11.95 23.63
N ASP A 324 -5.10 -11.66 24.91
CA ASP A 324 -5.21 -10.30 25.43
C ASP A 324 -3.84 -9.82 25.96
N PRO A 325 -3.24 -8.75 25.40
CA PRO A 325 -1.97 -8.21 25.89
C PRO A 325 -2.03 -7.75 27.36
N LEU A 326 -3.23 -7.49 27.92
CA LEU A 326 -3.39 -7.16 29.34
C LEU A 326 -3.03 -8.35 30.27
N THR A 327 -3.13 -9.60 29.80
CA THR A 327 -2.94 -10.84 30.59
C THR A 327 -1.61 -10.87 31.33
N TYR A 328 -0.54 -10.42 30.69
CA TYR A 328 0.82 -10.40 31.24
C TYR A 328 1.45 -9.00 31.21
N LYS A 329 0.63 -7.94 31.32
CA LYS A 329 1.07 -6.55 31.17
C LYS A 329 2.21 -6.15 32.11
N GLU A 330 2.16 -6.52 33.39
CA GLU A 330 3.24 -6.13 34.32
C GLU A 330 4.55 -6.88 34.02
N GLN A 331 4.47 -8.12 33.53
CA GLN A 331 5.62 -8.89 33.04
C GLN A 331 6.21 -8.28 31.76
N SER A 332 5.37 -7.89 30.80
CA SER A 332 5.81 -7.23 29.56
C SER A 332 6.42 -5.86 29.85
N LYS A 333 5.83 -5.09 30.75
CA LYS A 333 6.34 -3.80 31.21
C LYS A 333 7.69 -3.92 31.92
N ALA A 334 7.88 -4.93 32.76
CA ALA A 334 9.19 -5.23 33.35
C ALA A 334 10.22 -5.65 32.30
N PHE A 335 9.84 -6.52 31.36
CA PHE A 335 10.68 -6.95 30.24
C PHE A 335 11.11 -5.78 29.35
N PHE A 336 10.18 -4.95 28.89
CA PHE A 336 10.47 -3.78 28.06
C PHE A 336 11.23 -2.69 28.82
N THR A 337 11.03 -2.55 30.14
CA THR A 337 11.90 -1.71 30.99
C THR A 337 13.34 -2.20 30.95
N GLU A 338 13.58 -3.50 31.04
CA GLU A 338 14.92 -4.09 30.98
C GLU A 338 15.54 -3.95 29.58
N MET A 339 14.80 -4.28 28.52
CA MET A 339 15.29 -4.20 27.14
C MET A 339 15.58 -2.75 26.74
N ALA A 340 14.68 -1.81 27.07
CA ALA A 340 14.93 -0.38 26.82
C ALA A 340 16.15 0.14 27.59
N ASN A 341 16.44 -0.36 28.80
CA ASN A 341 17.66 0.03 29.52
C ASN A 341 18.93 -0.58 28.91
N LYS A 342 18.91 -1.85 28.49
CA LYS A 342 20.07 -2.51 27.84
C LYS A 342 20.38 -1.90 26.47
N TYR A 343 19.36 -1.53 25.69
CA TYR A 343 19.50 -1.05 24.32
C TYR A 343 19.33 0.47 24.14
N LYS A 344 19.20 1.24 25.22
CA LYS A 344 19.06 2.71 25.20
C LYS A 344 20.11 3.36 24.29
N GLY A 345 19.65 4.17 23.34
CA GLY A 345 20.54 4.89 22.42
C GLY A 345 21.01 4.06 21.23
N ASN A 346 20.89 2.72 21.23
CA ASN A 346 21.21 1.90 20.08
C ASN A 346 20.28 2.25 18.90
N PRO A 347 20.80 2.54 17.69
CA PRO A 347 19.98 2.93 16.53
C PRO A 347 19.21 1.76 15.88
N GLY A 348 19.61 0.52 16.16
CA GLY A 348 19.16 -0.68 15.47
C GLY A 348 17.96 -1.42 16.08
N VAL A 349 17.52 -1.04 17.28
CA VAL A 349 16.51 -1.80 18.04
C VAL A 349 15.10 -1.24 17.87
N ILE A 350 14.18 -2.15 17.58
CA ILE A 350 12.74 -1.93 17.37
C ILE A 350 12.00 -2.80 18.40
N TYR A 351 10.93 -2.27 19.01
CA TYR A 351 10.14 -2.99 20.03
C TYR A 351 8.75 -3.31 19.52
N GLU A 352 8.42 -4.59 19.35
CA GLU A 352 7.08 -5.06 19.01
C GLU A 352 6.39 -5.52 20.30
N ILE A 353 5.49 -4.67 20.81
CA ILE A 353 5.00 -4.80 22.20
C ILE A 353 3.89 -5.85 22.38
N CYS A 354 3.31 -6.32 21.28
CA CYS A 354 2.36 -7.43 21.22
C CYS A 354 2.24 -7.94 19.77
N ASN A 355 2.64 -9.19 19.54
CA ASN A 355 2.52 -9.88 18.23
C ASN A 355 1.08 -9.90 17.69
N GLU A 356 0.19 -10.73 18.26
CA GLU A 356 -1.15 -10.96 17.70
C GLU A 356 -2.26 -10.90 18.77
N PRO A 357 -2.76 -9.70 19.09
CA PRO A 357 -3.98 -9.54 19.89
C PRO A 357 -5.18 -10.24 19.22
N ASN A 358 -5.80 -11.21 19.89
CA ASN A 358 -6.85 -12.04 19.29
C ASN A 358 -7.89 -12.56 20.30
N GLY A 359 -8.94 -13.22 19.80
CA GLY A 359 -10.08 -13.64 20.61
C GLY A 359 -11.02 -12.47 20.94
N ASN A 360 -11.54 -12.42 22.17
CA ASN A 360 -12.47 -11.37 22.62
C ASN A 360 -11.72 -10.09 23.06
N VAL A 361 -10.92 -9.54 22.15
CA VAL A 361 -9.96 -8.45 22.38
C VAL A 361 -10.21 -7.33 21.37
N SER A 362 -10.19 -6.09 21.85
CA SER A 362 -10.54 -4.89 21.07
C SER A 362 -9.46 -3.82 21.16
N TRP A 363 -9.38 -2.97 20.13
CA TRP A 363 -8.44 -1.84 20.12
C TRP A 363 -8.69 -0.91 21.32
N GLN A 364 -9.94 -0.53 21.58
CA GLN A 364 -10.28 0.42 22.64
C GLN A 364 -10.20 -0.17 24.06
N GLY A 365 -10.67 -1.41 24.25
CA GLY A 365 -10.78 -2.00 25.58
C GLY A 365 -9.47 -2.58 26.13
N ASN A 366 -8.59 -3.04 25.24
CA ASN A 366 -7.46 -3.89 25.61
C ASN A 366 -6.14 -3.33 25.06
N ILE A 367 -6.04 -3.20 23.73
CA ILE A 367 -4.75 -3.03 23.04
C ILE A 367 -4.23 -1.60 23.16
N LYS A 368 -5.08 -0.59 22.96
CA LYS A 368 -4.68 0.82 23.04
C LYS A 368 -4.29 1.23 24.47
N PRO A 369 -5.05 0.89 25.53
CA PRO A 369 -4.64 1.16 26.91
C PRO A 369 -3.33 0.46 27.29
N TYR A 370 -3.13 -0.78 26.84
CA TYR A 370 -1.86 -1.50 26.98
C TYR A 370 -0.72 -0.74 26.28
N ALA A 371 -0.91 -0.36 25.02
CA ALA A 371 0.10 0.31 24.22
C ALA A 371 0.47 1.69 24.75
N ASP A 372 -0.49 2.51 25.19
CA ASP A 372 -0.22 3.82 25.79
C ASP A 372 0.67 3.69 27.04
N GLU A 373 0.47 2.68 27.89
CA GLU A 373 1.30 2.42 29.07
C GLU A 373 2.69 1.87 28.73
N LEU A 374 2.79 0.92 27.80
CA LEU A 374 4.06 0.35 27.36
C LEU A 374 4.91 1.36 26.58
N ILE A 375 4.30 2.16 25.70
CA ILE A 375 4.96 3.28 25.02
C ILE A 375 5.46 4.30 26.03
N THR A 376 4.64 4.71 27.00
CA THR A 376 5.08 5.62 28.07
C THR A 376 6.28 5.06 28.85
N THR A 377 6.26 3.76 29.15
CA THR A 377 7.35 3.06 29.84
C THR A 377 8.64 3.08 29.01
N ILE A 378 8.61 2.64 27.74
CA ILE A 378 9.79 2.62 26.85
C ILE A 378 10.32 4.04 26.61
N ARG A 379 9.43 5.01 26.32
CA ARG A 379 9.77 6.41 26.03
C ARG A 379 10.44 7.14 27.20
N SER A 380 10.18 6.71 28.44
CA SER A 380 10.89 7.23 29.63
C SER A 380 12.38 6.86 29.65
N ILE A 381 12.79 5.85 28.87
CA ILE A 381 14.15 5.31 28.80
C ILE A 381 14.81 5.65 27.46
N ASP A 382 14.19 5.31 26.31
CA ASP A 382 14.61 5.75 24.98
C ASP A 382 13.46 6.53 24.31
N SER A 383 13.59 7.85 24.23
CA SER A 383 12.57 8.76 23.71
C SER A 383 12.29 8.58 22.22
N ASP A 384 13.15 7.87 21.48
CA ASP A 384 13.22 7.89 20.02
C ASP A 384 13.17 6.50 19.38
N ALA A 385 13.07 5.43 20.19
CA ALA A 385 12.80 4.05 19.78
C ALA A 385 11.69 3.92 18.71
N ILE A 386 11.79 2.95 17.80
CA ILE A 386 10.63 2.52 16.99
C ILE A 386 9.82 1.52 17.82
N ILE A 387 8.51 1.72 17.87
CA ILE A 387 7.58 0.82 18.57
C ILE A 387 6.53 0.31 17.57
N LEU A 388 6.45 -1.01 17.40
CA LEU A 388 5.43 -1.69 16.62
C LEU A 388 4.31 -2.16 17.56
N VAL A 389 3.06 -1.99 17.15
CA VAL A 389 1.88 -2.37 17.95
C VAL A 389 0.92 -3.21 17.11
N GLY A 390 0.66 -4.44 17.55
CA GLY A 390 -0.35 -5.29 16.92
C GLY A 390 -1.77 -4.74 17.07
N CYS A 391 -2.69 -5.18 16.21
CA CYS A 391 -4.11 -4.86 16.30
C CYS A 391 -4.97 -6.14 16.42
N ALA A 392 -6.27 -5.98 16.69
CA ALA A 392 -7.16 -7.11 16.94
C ALA A 392 -7.29 -8.05 15.72
N ASP A 393 -7.72 -9.28 15.98
CA ASP A 393 -7.98 -10.33 14.97
C ASP A 393 -6.70 -10.76 14.25
N TRP A 394 -5.68 -11.16 15.03
CA TRP A 394 -4.35 -11.55 14.51
C TRP A 394 -3.76 -10.46 13.59
N CYS A 395 -3.83 -9.22 14.05
CA CYS A 395 -3.34 -8.02 13.34
C CYS A 395 -4.03 -7.75 11.99
N GLN A 396 -5.34 -7.97 11.90
CA GLN A 396 -6.12 -7.75 10.67
C GLN A 396 -7.21 -6.67 10.78
N ARG A 397 -7.48 -6.12 11.98
CA ARG A 397 -8.50 -5.08 12.20
C ARG A 397 -7.96 -3.65 12.28
N LEU A 398 -7.23 -3.28 11.23
CA LEU A 398 -6.71 -1.93 11.00
C LEU A 398 -7.79 -0.85 10.98
N GLU A 399 -9.06 -1.17 10.71
CA GLU A 399 -10.15 -0.19 10.77
C GLU A 399 -10.36 0.42 12.17
N GLU A 400 -10.10 -0.34 13.25
CA GLU A 400 -10.18 0.20 14.61
C GLU A 400 -9.02 1.16 14.90
N VAL A 401 -7.83 0.85 14.40
CA VAL A 401 -6.64 1.71 14.47
C VAL A 401 -6.88 3.03 13.73
N VAL A 402 -7.38 2.98 12.50
CA VAL A 402 -7.72 4.17 11.69
C VAL A 402 -8.71 5.08 12.42
N SER A 403 -9.72 4.50 13.08
CA SER A 403 -10.72 5.29 13.84
C SER A 403 -10.14 6.03 15.05
N SER A 404 -9.00 5.58 15.59
CA SER A 404 -8.49 6.05 16.87
C SER A 404 -7.01 5.69 17.09
N PRO A 405 -6.08 6.29 16.32
CA PRO A 405 -4.66 5.99 16.46
C PRO A 405 -4.08 6.39 17.82
N LEU A 406 -3.00 5.71 18.22
CA LEU A 406 -2.11 6.14 19.31
C LEU A 406 -1.50 7.51 18.97
N GLN A 407 -1.10 8.25 20.00
CA GLN A 407 -0.54 9.58 19.83
C GLN A 407 0.97 9.57 20.11
N GLY A 408 1.77 10.15 19.21
CA GLY A 408 3.22 10.26 19.37
C GLY A 408 3.99 10.11 18.07
N LYS A 409 5.32 10.10 18.18
CA LYS A 409 6.27 9.81 17.09
C LYS A 409 6.74 8.36 17.15
N ASN A 410 7.29 7.87 16.03
CA ASN A 410 8.00 6.57 15.95
C ASN A 410 7.16 5.38 16.47
N ILE A 411 5.86 5.39 16.14
CA ILE A 411 4.92 4.28 16.33
C ILE A 411 4.55 3.78 14.93
N MET A 412 4.48 2.47 14.74
CA MET A 412 3.89 1.82 13.58
C MET A 412 2.94 0.71 14.04
N TYR A 413 2.00 0.34 13.18
CA TYR A 413 1.01 -0.70 13.49
C TYR A 413 1.31 -1.95 12.67
N THR A 414 1.20 -3.12 13.27
CA THR A 414 1.48 -4.36 12.55
C THR A 414 0.24 -4.83 11.79
N CYS A 415 0.47 -5.47 10.64
CA CYS A 415 -0.54 -6.25 9.95
C CYS A 415 0.08 -7.55 9.48
N HIS A 416 -0.52 -8.69 9.81
CA HIS A 416 0.05 -10.00 9.48
C HIS A 416 -0.77 -10.67 8.38
N PHE A 417 -0.10 -11.37 7.47
CA PHE A 417 -0.78 -12.06 6.38
C PHE A 417 -0.15 -13.43 6.09
N TYR A 418 -0.99 -14.36 5.62
CA TYR A 418 -0.58 -15.69 5.21
C TYR A 418 -1.16 -15.96 3.82
N ALA A 419 -0.30 -16.17 2.82
CA ALA A 419 -0.67 -16.09 1.40
C ALA A 419 -1.73 -17.12 0.95
N GLY A 420 -1.91 -18.22 1.69
CA GLY A 420 -2.98 -19.20 1.46
C GLY A 420 -4.35 -18.84 2.02
N THR A 421 -4.47 -17.69 2.70
CA THR A 421 -5.70 -17.30 3.43
C THR A 421 -6.04 -15.82 3.24
N HIS A 422 -5.04 -14.94 3.30
CA HIS A 422 -5.22 -13.49 3.30
C HIS A 422 -4.84 -12.94 1.93
N THR A 423 -5.80 -12.32 1.23
CA THR A 423 -5.67 -11.97 -0.19
C THR A 423 -5.95 -10.47 -0.43
N GLN A 424 -6.53 -10.11 -1.58
CA GLN A 424 -6.77 -8.70 -1.96
C GLN A 424 -7.57 -7.91 -0.92
N TRP A 425 -8.48 -8.55 -0.18
CA TRP A 425 -9.31 -7.87 0.82
C TRP A 425 -8.48 -7.27 1.97
N LEU A 426 -7.39 -7.94 2.39
CA LEU A 426 -6.51 -7.45 3.44
C LEU A 426 -5.49 -6.44 2.88
N ARG A 427 -5.05 -6.60 1.62
CA ARG A 427 -4.32 -5.52 0.91
C ARG A 427 -5.14 -4.23 0.81
N ASP A 428 -6.44 -4.34 0.52
CA ASP A 428 -7.35 -3.20 0.45
C ASP A 428 -7.53 -2.55 1.85
N LYS A 429 -7.53 -3.33 2.95
CA LYS A 429 -7.44 -2.79 4.33
C LYS A 429 -6.13 -2.05 4.59
N VAL A 430 -4.98 -2.64 4.27
CA VAL A 430 -3.65 -2.01 4.47
C VAL A 430 -3.53 -0.72 3.65
N ALA A 431 -3.99 -0.72 2.40
CA ALA A 431 -4.06 0.46 1.56
C ALA A 431 -4.97 1.55 2.16
N SER A 432 -6.13 1.18 2.71
CA SER A 432 -7.03 2.11 3.40
C SER A 432 -6.37 2.75 4.64
N ALA A 433 -5.63 1.97 5.42
CA ALA A 433 -4.89 2.46 6.58
C ALA A 433 -3.77 3.44 6.17
N LEU A 434 -2.97 3.09 5.16
CA LEU A 434 -1.92 3.97 4.61
C LEU A 434 -2.52 5.28 4.04
N ASN A 435 -3.62 5.21 3.29
CA ASN A 435 -4.33 6.38 2.78
C ASN A 435 -4.92 7.26 3.91
N SER A 436 -5.18 6.68 5.08
CA SER A 436 -5.61 7.37 6.29
C SER A 436 -4.45 7.90 7.14
N GLY A 437 -3.21 7.83 6.64
CA GLY A 437 -2.00 8.31 7.33
C GLY A 437 -1.41 7.35 8.37
N ILE A 438 -1.89 6.11 8.45
CA ILE A 438 -1.42 5.12 9.42
C ILE A 438 -0.14 4.42 8.90
N PRO A 439 1.01 4.53 9.60
CA PRO A 439 2.23 3.79 9.25
C PRO A 439 2.09 2.29 9.57
N ILE A 440 2.33 1.44 8.57
CA ILE A 440 2.19 -0.02 8.67
C ILE A 440 3.56 -0.71 8.57
N PHE A 441 3.75 -1.77 9.35
CA PHE A 441 4.89 -2.70 9.26
C PHE A 441 4.35 -4.13 9.19
N ILE A 442 4.86 -5.00 8.31
CA ILE A 442 4.45 -6.41 8.24
C ILE A 442 5.45 -7.25 9.05
N SER A 443 5.38 -7.18 10.38
CA SER A 443 6.36 -7.86 11.25
C SER A 443 6.25 -9.38 11.19
N GLU A 444 5.13 -9.91 10.72
CA GLU A 444 5.01 -11.31 10.35
C GLU A 444 4.24 -11.51 9.04
N TRP A 445 4.76 -12.35 8.15
CA TRP A 445 3.99 -12.91 7.04
C TRP A 445 4.49 -14.28 6.58
N GLY A 446 3.58 -15.17 6.20
CA GLY A 446 3.91 -16.51 5.69
C GLY A 446 3.51 -16.72 4.22
N THR A 447 4.27 -17.58 3.52
CA THR A 447 3.89 -18.11 2.20
C THR A 447 2.81 -19.19 2.26
N SER A 448 2.44 -19.64 3.46
CA SER A 448 1.53 -20.75 3.74
C SER A 448 0.08 -20.30 3.94
N ALA A 449 -0.82 -21.22 4.31
CA ALA A 449 -2.07 -20.84 4.98
C ALA A 449 -1.79 -20.33 6.41
N ALA A 450 -2.81 -19.73 7.04
CA ALA A 450 -2.72 -19.08 8.35
C ALA A 450 -2.44 -20.01 9.55
N ASP A 451 -2.34 -21.33 9.35
CA ASP A 451 -1.87 -22.29 10.35
C ASP A 451 -0.36 -22.59 10.24
N GLY A 452 0.38 -21.77 9.48
CA GLY A 452 1.80 -21.98 9.18
C GLY A 452 2.06 -23.10 8.15
N SER A 453 1.02 -23.72 7.58
CA SER A 453 1.11 -24.97 6.83
C SER A 453 0.17 -25.03 5.61
N ASN A 454 -0.19 -26.24 5.18
CA ASN A 454 -1.10 -26.53 4.06
C ASN A 454 -0.66 -26.02 2.67
N GLY A 455 0.64 -25.98 2.41
CA GLY A 455 1.21 -25.67 1.09
C GLY A 455 1.83 -24.27 0.99
N VAL A 456 2.31 -23.93 -0.21
CA VAL A 456 3.12 -22.73 -0.47
C VAL A 456 2.52 -21.95 -1.64
N TYR A 457 1.97 -20.77 -1.34
CA TYR A 457 1.07 -20.01 -2.22
C TYR A 457 1.82 -18.88 -2.93
N ILE A 458 2.84 -19.25 -3.72
CA ILE A 458 3.80 -18.32 -4.35
C ILE A 458 3.15 -17.20 -5.17
N GLU A 459 2.10 -17.48 -5.94
CA GLU A 459 1.43 -16.44 -6.76
C GLU A 459 0.77 -15.33 -5.92
N GLU A 460 0.18 -15.68 -4.78
CA GLU A 460 -0.45 -14.68 -3.89
C GLU A 460 0.61 -14.01 -3.00
N ALA A 461 1.65 -14.75 -2.61
CA ALA A 461 2.81 -14.20 -1.91
C ALA A 461 3.54 -13.14 -2.77
N GLN A 462 3.70 -13.36 -4.08
CA GLN A 462 4.26 -12.36 -4.99
C GLN A 462 3.37 -11.10 -5.07
N ARG A 463 2.05 -11.24 -5.17
CA ARG A 463 1.12 -10.09 -5.16
C ARG A 463 1.22 -9.27 -3.87
N TRP A 464 1.48 -9.92 -2.74
CA TRP A 464 1.78 -9.25 -1.47
C TRP A 464 3.15 -8.57 -1.46
N VAL A 465 4.19 -9.22 -1.99
CA VAL A 465 5.52 -8.63 -2.13
C VAL A 465 5.50 -7.40 -3.04
N ASP A 466 4.85 -7.48 -4.19
CA ASP A 466 4.68 -6.37 -5.14
C ASP A 466 3.91 -5.21 -4.50
N PHE A 467 2.87 -5.52 -3.73
CA PHE A 467 2.11 -4.52 -2.97
C PHE A 467 2.94 -3.85 -1.87
N MET A 468 3.69 -4.61 -1.08
CA MET A 468 4.59 -4.09 -0.05
C MET A 468 5.70 -3.22 -0.68
N ASN A 469 6.32 -3.69 -1.78
CA ASN A 469 7.32 -2.95 -2.54
C ASN A 469 6.75 -1.61 -3.04
N SER A 470 5.56 -1.63 -3.66
CA SER A 470 4.90 -0.44 -4.23
C SER A 470 4.46 0.59 -3.18
N ASN A 471 4.34 0.19 -1.92
CA ASN A 471 3.94 1.05 -0.80
C ASN A 471 5.09 1.31 0.19
N ASN A 472 6.31 0.84 -0.10
CA ASN A 472 7.50 0.94 0.76
C ASN A 472 7.31 0.36 2.18
N ILE A 473 6.56 -0.75 2.28
CA ILE A 473 6.23 -1.39 3.56
C ILE A 473 7.34 -2.36 3.98
N SER A 474 7.89 -2.17 5.17
CA SER A 474 8.90 -3.05 5.78
C SER A 474 8.29 -4.38 6.26
N ARG A 475 9.07 -5.48 6.18
CA ARG A 475 8.55 -6.84 6.36
C ARG A 475 9.55 -7.85 6.96
N CYS A 476 9.04 -8.76 7.79
CA CYS A 476 9.76 -9.96 8.26
C CYS A 476 8.94 -11.23 7.97
N ASN A 477 9.54 -12.24 7.32
CA ASN A 477 8.86 -13.48 6.98
C ASN A 477 8.87 -14.51 8.12
N TRP A 478 7.75 -15.22 8.30
CA TRP A 478 7.65 -16.44 9.10
C TRP A 478 7.99 -17.69 8.26
N SER A 479 8.97 -18.52 8.64
CA SER A 479 9.97 -18.28 9.70
C SER A 479 11.30 -19.01 9.45
N LEU A 480 12.36 -18.51 10.06
CA LEU A 480 13.68 -19.14 10.12
C LEU A 480 13.67 -20.30 11.12
N CYS A 481 13.28 -21.47 10.63
CA CYS A 481 13.42 -22.77 11.29
C CYS A 481 13.50 -23.90 10.27
N ASP A 482 13.85 -25.10 10.71
CA ASP A 482 13.88 -26.36 9.95
C ASP A 482 12.67 -27.28 10.26
N LYS A 483 11.58 -26.69 10.80
CA LYS A 483 10.36 -27.41 11.13
C LYS A 483 9.71 -27.98 9.86
N ALA A 484 9.16 -29.19 9.95
CA ALA A 484 8.49 -29.87 8.83
C ALA A 484 7.08 -29.28 8.54
N GLU A 485 7.02 -28.00 8.17
CA GLU A 485 5.80 -27.27 7.80
C GLU A 485 6.02 -26.36 6.58
N SER A 486 4.95 -25.78 6.03
CA SER A 486 5.02 -25.09 4.72
C SER A 486 5.55 -23.66 4.78
N SER A 487 5.55 -23.01 5.95
CA SER A 487 6.11 -21.67 6.15
C SER A 487 7.61 -21.66 6.48
N ALA A 488 8.11 -22.72 7.13
CA ALA A 488 9.52 -22.85 7.53
C ALA A 488 10.47 -22.63 6.34
N ALA A 489 11.46 -21.76 6.51
CA ALA A 489 12.37 -21.37 5.44
C ALA A 489 13.40 -22.45 5.09
N LEU A 490 13.69 -23.37 6.01
CA LEU A 490 14.71 -24.40 5.86
C LEU A 490 14.09 -25.81 5.85
N ASN A 491 14.79 -26.74 5.18
CA ASN A 491 14.48 -28.16 5.20
C ASN A 491 14.97 -28.79 6.52
N PRO A 492 14.28 -29.82 7.07
CA PRO A 492 14.65 -30.46 8.33
C PRO A 492 16.12 -30.91 8.39
N GLY A 493 16.84 -30.48 9.44
CA GLY A 493 18.26 -30.78 9.64
C GLY A 493 19.25 -29.78 9.04
N ALA A 494 18.79 -28.65 8.48
CA ALA A 494 19.64 -27.55 8.03
C ALA A 494 20.46 -26.91 9.16
N ASN A 495 21.67 -26.45 8.87
CA ASN A 495 22.59 -25.85 9.83
C ASN A 495 22.99 -24.42 9.45
N ALA A 496 22.11 -23.45 9.74
CA ALA A 496 22.33 -22.03 9.43
C ALA A 496 23.67 -21.43 9.95
N ASN A 497 24.40 -22.14 10.81
CA ASN A 497 25.64 -21.70 11.43
C ASN A 497 26.88 -21.74 10.51
N ASP A 498 26.89 -22.58 9.47
CA ASP A 498 27.99 -22.67 8.50
C ASP A 498 27.66 -22.02 7.13
N GLY A 499 26.37 -21.84 6.85
CA GLY A 499 25.85 -21.05 5.73
C GLY A 499 24.32 -21.11 5.72
N ILE A 500 23.67 -20.68 4.64
CA ILE A 500 22.33 -21.17 4.28
C ILE A 500 22.42 -21.55 2.81
N ASP A 501 22.68 -22.82 2.55
CA ASP A 501 22.93 -23.34 1.21
C ASP A 501 21.61 -23.49 0.44
N ASN A 502 21.65 -23.34 -0.90
CA ASN A 502 20.42 -23.40 -1.70
C ASN A 502 19.73 -24.78 -1.69
N GLY A 503 20.41 -25.84 -1.22
CA GLY A 503 19.82 -27.16 -0.96
C GLY A 503 19.16 -27.30 0.42
N GLU A 504 19.49 -26.43 1.36
CA GLU A 504 18.87 -26.36 2.69
C GLU A 504 17.57 -25.58 2.68
N LEU A 505 17.31 -24.77 1.65
CA LEU A 505 16.09 -23.98 1.55
C LEU A 505 14.86 -24.84 1.22
N SER A 506 13.76 -24.57 1.93
CA SER A 506 12.45 -25.05 1.53
C SER A 506 11.92 -24.26 0.32
N ALA A 507 10.73 -24.63 -0.18
CA ALA A 507 10.04 -23.82 -1.19
C ALA A 507 9.64 -22.43 -0.67
N SER A 508 9.36 -22.28 0.64
CA SER A 508 9.15 -20.98 1.30
C SER A 508 10.45 -20.17 1.28
N GLY A 509 11.53 -20.69 1.86
CA GLY A 509 12.80 -19.97 1.97
C GLY A 509 13.41 -19.61 0.61
N SER A 510 13.32 -20.52 -0.37
CA SER A 510 13.76 -20.28 -1.75
C SER A 510 13.06 -19.07 -2.38
N PHE A 511 11.76 -18.91 -2.14
CA PHE A 511 11.02 -17.74 -2.56
C PHE A 511 11.42 -16.51 -1.74
N VAL A 512 11.35 -16.58 -0.41
CA VAL A 512 11.54 -15.43 0.49
C VAL A 512 12.91 -14.77 0.30
N PHE A 513 14.00 -15.54 0.31
CA PHE A 513 15.35 -15.00 0.11
C PHE A 513 15.57 -14.43 -1.30
N SER A 514 14.74 -14.76 -2.30
CA SER A 514 14.80 -14.14 -3.62
C SER A 514 14.21 -12.72 -3.65
N GLN A 515 13.48 -12.29 -2.62
CA GLN A 515 12.80 -10.99 -2.52
C GLN A 515 13.55 -9.94 -1.67
N PHE A 516 14.82 -10.20 -1.34
CA PHE A 516 15.66 -9.37 -0.47
C PHE A 516 16.78 -8.58 -1.22
N ASN A 517 16.87 -8.68 -2.55
CA ASN A 517 17.96 -8.12 -3.37
C ASN A 517 17.46 -7.08 -4.40
#